data_AF-A0A3Q9GB53-F1
#
_entry.id   AF-A0A3Q9GB53-F1
#
_cell.length_a   1.000
_cell.length_b   1.000
_cell.length_c   1.000
_cell.angle_alpha   90.00
_cell.angle_beta   90.00
_cell.angle_gamma   90.00
#
_symmetry.space_group_name_H-M   'P 1'
#
loop_
_entity.id
_entity.type
_entity.pdbx_description
1 polymer ?
#
loop_
_entity_poly.entity_id
_entity_poly.type
_entity_poly.pdbx_seq_one_letter_code
_entity_poly.pdbx_strand_id
1 'polypeptide(L)' 'MQGFFMTDSTTSPARQKATNTYRQKALANIALVISHTEPHALDALNQIMAHKDCSKAMAIKVALVEYANTLSQTSR' A
#
# COMPACT_ATOMS: atom_id res chain seq x y z
N MET A 1 42.12 -13.09 3.46
CA MET A 1 40.91 -13.52 4.20
C MET A 1 39.72 -12.83 3.59
N GLN A 2 38.79 -13.60 3.01
CA GLN A 2 37.59 -13.07 2.37
C GLN A 2 36.63 -12.53 3.46
N GLY A 3 36.25 -11.26 3.34
CA GLY A 3 35.22 -10.65 4.16
C GLY A 3 33.85 -11.22 3.76
N PHE A 4 33.18 -11.84 4.71
CA PHE A 4 31.84 -12.37 4.56
C PHE A 4 30.86 -11.18 4.44
N PHE A 5 30.41 -10.89 3.22
CA PHE A 5 29.32 -9.95 3.00
C PHE A 5 28.06 -10.50 3.71
N MET A 6 27.67 -9.89 4.82
CA MET A 6 26.35 -10.09 5.42
C MET A 6 25.30 -9.54 4.45
N THR A 7 24.73 -10.42 3.62
CA THR A 7 23.48 -10.17 2.92
C THR A 7 22.32 -10.41 3.89
N ASP A 8 21.98 -9.41 4.71
CA ASP A 8 20.74 -9.44 5.50
C ASP A 8 19.53 -9.14 4.60
N SER A 9 19.26 -10.06 3.68
CA SER A 9 18.21 -9.90 2.65
C SER A 9 17.40 -11.17 2.46
N THR A 10 17.13 -11.93 3.52
CA THR A 10 16.18 -13.05 3.45
C THR A 10 15.12 -12.92 4.53
N THR A 11 14.15 -12.04 4.30
CA THR A 11 12.86 -12.21 4.98
C THR A 11 12.33 -13.60 4.59
N SER A 12 12.26 -14.53 5.56
CA SER A 12 11.72 -15.87 5.33
C SER A 12 10.40 -15.79 4.56
N PRO A 13 10.12 -16.70 3.60
CA PRO A 13 8.84 -16.73 2.88
C PRO A 13 7.62 -16.65 3.81
N ALA A 14 7.71 -17.25 5.00
CA ALA A 14 6.68 -17.16 6.03
C ALA A 14 6.46 -15.72 6.54
N ARG A 15 7.54 -14.96 6.76
CA ARG A 15 7.49 -13.56 7.19
C ARG A 15 6.92 -12.67 6.09
N GLN A 16 7.30 -12.89 4.83
CA GLN A 16 6.73 -12.16 3.69
C GLN A 16 5.22 -12.43 3.56
N LYS A 17 4.82 -13.69 3.64
CA LYS A 17 3.41 -14.10 3.62
C LYS A 17 2.62 -13.44 4.75
N ALA A 18 3.11 -13.53 5.99
CA ALA A 18 2.46 -12.89 7.14
C ALA A 18 2.32 -11.38 6.94
N THR A 19 3.39 -10.71 6.49
CA THR A 19 3.37 -9.27 6.24
C THR A 19 2.33 -8.88 5.18
N ASN A 20 2.26 -9.63 4.07
CA ASN A 20 1.25 -9.39 3.04
C ASN A 20 -0.18 -9.61 3.55
N THR A 21 -0.41 -10.64 4.35
CA THR A 21 -1.71 -10.87 5.00
C THR A 21 -2.11 -9.69 5.89
N TYR A 22 -1.21 -9.18 6.72
CA TYR A 22 -1.50 -8.03 7.58
C TYR A 22 -1.78 -6.76 6.76
N ARG A 23 -1.00 -6.51 5.71
CA ARG A 23 -1.25 -5.37 4.80
C ARG A 23 -2.62 -5.44 4.14
N GLN A 24 -3.03 -6.61 3.64
CA GLN A 24 -4.34 -6.79 3.02
C GLN A 24 -5.48 -6.54 4.02
N LYS A 25 -5.36 -7.07 5.25
CA LYS A 25 -6.35 -6.82 6.31
C LYS A 25 -6.45 -5.34 6.66
N ALA A 26 -5.32 -4.65 6.79
CA ALA A 26 -5.29 -3.22 7.09
C ALA A 26 -5.98 -2.40 5.98
N LEU A 27 -5.67 -2.68 4.71
CA LEU A 27 -6.30 -2.00 3.58
C LEU A 27 -7.82 -2.24 3.52
N ALA A 28 -8.27 -3.46 3.83
CA ALA A 28 -9.70 -3.77 3.89
C ALA A 28 -10.40 -2.99 5.03
N ASN A 29 -9.79 -2.90 6.21
CA ASN A 29 -10.33 -2.12 7.33
C ASN A 29 -10.40 -0.62 6.99
N ILE A 30 -9.35 -0.08 6.36
CA ILE A 30 -9.35 1.32 5.90
C ILE A 30 -10.48 1.55 4.89
N ALA A 31 -10.62 0.67 3.92
CA ALA A 31 -11.69 0.75 2.92
C ALA A 31 -13.08 0.75 3.56
N LEU A 32 -13.29 -0.05 4.61
CA LEU A 32 -14.54 -0.09 5.37
C LEU A 32 -14.80 1.24 6.10
N VAL A 33 -13.79 1.76 6.82
CA VAL A 33 -13.92 3.03 7.55
C VAL A 33 -14.22 4.18 6.60
N ILE A 34 -13.45 4.32 5.51
CA ILE A 34 -13.66 5.38 4.51
C ILE A 34 -15.07 5.33 3.94
N SER A 35 -15.59 4.13 3.66
CA SER A 35 -16.93 3.98 3.07
C SER A 35 -18.06 4.49 3.97
N HIS A 36 -17.83 4.62 5.29
CA HIS A 36 -18.82 5.08 6.25
C HIS A 36 -18.58 6.49 6.78
N THR A 37 -17.34 6.98 6.71
CA THR A 37 -16.93 8.20 7.44
C THR A 37 -16.46 9.32 6.52
N GLU A 38 -15.97 9.00 5.32
CA GLU A 38 -15.28 9.97 4.46
C GLU A 38 -15.82 9.91 3.02
N PRO A 39 -16.96 10.55 2.73
CA PRO A 39 -17.61 10.47 1.43
C PRO A 39 -16.74 11.02 0.29
N HIS A 40 -16.00 12.11 0.53
CA HIS A 40 -15.10 12.68 -0.47
C HIS A 40 -13.92 11.77 -0.81
N ALA A 41 -13.36 11.09 0.20
CA ALA A 41 -12.31 10.12 -0.03
C ALA A 41 -12.85 8.88 -0.77
N LEU A 42 -14.07 8.47 -0.47
CA LEU A 42 -14.74 7.37 -1.18
C LEU A 42 -14.94 7.70 -2.67
N ASP A 43 -15.38 8.92 -3.00
CA ASP A 43 -15.57 9.35 -4.39
C ASP A 43 -14.25 9.37 -5.17
N ALA A 44 -13.18 9.92 -4.58
CA ALA A 44 -11.86 9.89 -5.18
C ALA A 44 -11.36 8.46 -5.44
N LEU A 45 -11.58 7.54 -4.49
CA LEU A 45 -11.24 6.13 -4.67
C LEU A 45 -12.07 5.48 -5.77
N ASN A 46 -13.36 5.79 -5.89
CA ASN A 46 -14.21 5.28 -6.96
C ASN A 46 -13.71 5.72 -8.35
N GLN A 47 -13.22 6.97 -8.47
CA GLN A 47 -12.60 7.44 -9.71
C GLN A 47 -11.33 6.66 -10.07
N ILE A 48 -10.46 6.39 -9.09
CA ILE A 48 -9.26 5.57 -9.30
C ILE A 48 -9.65 4.14 -9.72
N MET A 49 -10.66 3.55 -9.07
CA MET A 49 -11.16 2.22 -9.41
C MET A 49 -11.68 2.16 -10.84
N ALA A 50 -12.46 3.16 -11.26
CA ALA A 50 -12.99 3.24 -12.63
C ALA A 50 -11.88 3.42 -13.67
N HIS A 51 -10.86 4.22 -13.38
CA HIS A 51 -9.76 4.46 -14.30
C HIS A 51 -8.78 3.28 -14.40
N LYS A 52 -8.54 2.56 -13.30
CA LYS A 52 -7.51 1.52 -13.22
C LYS A 52 -8.06 0.09 -13.17
N ASP A 53 -9.38 -0.08 -13.26
CA ASP A 53 -10.12 -1.35 -13.14
C ASP A 53 -9.59 -2.23 -11.99
N CYS A 54 -9.69 -1.70 -10.76
CA CYS A 54 -9.09 -2.36 -9.60
C CYS A 54 -10.00 -2.33 -8.36
N SER A 55 -9.67 -3.18 -7.38
CA SER A 55 -10.39 -3.23 -6.12
C SER A 55 -10.15 -1.97 -5.27
N LYS A 56 -11.08 -1.66 -4.36
CA LYS A 56 -10.96 -0.51 -3.43
C LYS A 56 -9.66 -0.53 -2.62
N ALA A 57 -9.23 -1.71 -2.16
CA ALA A 57 -7.96 -1.88 -1.45
C ALA A 57 -6.74 -1.55 -2.33
N MET A 58 -6.79 -1.90 -3.62
CA MET A 58 -5.74 -1.56 -4.58
C MET A 58 -5.75 -0.07 -4.92
N ALA A 59 -6.92 0.55 -5.07
CA ALA A 59 -7.06 1.99 -5.26
C ALA A 59 -6.45 2.79 -4.09
N ILE A 60 -6.69 2.36 -2.84
CA ILE A 60 -6.06 2.97 -1.65
C ILE A 60 -4.53 2.84 -1.73
N LYS A 61 -4.03 1.65 -2.08
CA LYS A 61 -2.58 1.44 -2.25
C LYS A 61 -2.00 2.37 -3.30
N VAL A 62 -2.68 2.54 -4.44
CA VAL A 62 -2.26 3.44 -5.53
C VAL A 62 -2.17 4.88 -5.02
N ALA A 63 -3.22 5.39 -4.37
CA ALA A 63 -3.25 6.75 -3.83
C ALA A 63 -2.11 7.00 -2.83
N LEU A 64 -1.84 6.05 -1.92
CA LEU A 64 -0.76 6.15 -0.95
C LEU A 64 0.63 6.17 -1.60
N VAL A 65 0.84 5.35 -2.64
CA VAL A 65 2.12 5.32 -3.38
C VAL A 65 2.32 6.61 -4.16
N GLU A 66 1.28 7.11 -4.84
CA GLU A 66 1.32 8.37 -5.57
C GLU A 66 1.67 9.54 -4.63
N TYR A 67 1.05 9.61 -3.44
CA TYR A 67 1.39 10.62 -2.44
C TYR A 67 2.81 10.46 -1.85
N ALA A 68 3.27 9.23 -1.59
CA ALA A 68 4.64 9.02 -1.13
C ALA A 68 5.68 9.49 -2.17
N ASN A 69 5.36 9.34 -3.46
CA ASN A 69 6.21 9.84 -4.55
C ASN A 69 6.24 11.37 -4.58
N THR A 70 5.14 12.07 -4.31
CA THR A 70 5.15 13.55 -4.25
C THR A 70 6.03 14.04 -3.10
N LEU A 71 5.95 13.41 -1.93
CA LEU A 71 6.81 13.75 -0.78
C LEU A 71 8.30 13.55 -1.09
N SER A 72 8.62 12.47 -1.80
CA SER A 72 9.99 12.14 -2.20
C SER A 72 10.56 13.13 -3.22
N GLN A 73 9.71 13.72 -4.06
CA GLN A 73 10.11 14.73 -5.06
C GLN A 73 10.27 16.12 -4.46
N THR A 74 9.49 16.48 -3.43
CA THR A 74 9.63 17.74 -2.69
C THR A 74 10.91 17.82 -1.84
N SER A 75 11.61 16.71 -1.65
CA SER A 75 12.82 16.61 -0.84
C SER A 75 14.13 16.83 -1.62
N ARG A 76 14.05 17.32 -2.86
CA ARG A 76 15.19 17.66 -3.75
C ARG A 76 15.16 19.13 -4.12
#